data_AF-Q4U1T5-F1
#
_entry.id   AF-Q4U1T5-F1
#
_cell.length_a   1.000
_cell.length_b   1.000
_cell.length_c   1.000
_cell.angle_alpha   90.00
_cell.angle_beta   90.00
_cell.angle_gamma   90.00
#
_symmetry.space_group_name_H-M   'P 1'
#
loop_
_entity.id
_entity.type
_entity.pdbx_description
1 polymer ?
#
loop_
_entity_poly.entity_id
_entity_poly.type
_entity_poly.pdbx_seq_one_letter_code
_entity_poly.pdbx_strand_id
1 'polypeptide(L)'
;SLIVKALKEPPRDRKKVKNIKHNGNITFDEVINIARVMRPRSMARELAGTCKEVLGTAQSVGCTIDGRAPHDVIDDISSGAVEVPSE
;
A
#
# COMPACT_ATOMS: atom_id res chain seq x y z
N SER A 1 -3.80 5.19 -9.33
CA SER A 1 -3.67 4.89 -7.90
C SER A 1 -2.34 5.38 -7.39
N LEU A 2 -2.27 5.88 -6.14
CA LEU A 2 -1.02 6.36 -5.54
C LEU A 2 0.04 5.26 -5.47
N ILE A 3 -0.39 4.03 -5.18
CA ILE A 3 0.48 2.83 -5.15
C ILE A 3 1.17 2.58 -6.49
N VAL A 4 0.44 2.59 -7.61
CA VAL A 4 1.03 2.41 -8.96
C VAL A 4 2.01 3.52 -9.31
N LYS A 5 1.83 4.74 -8.77
CA LYS A 5 2.81 5.83 -8.93
C LYS A 5 4.07 5.58 -8.10
N ALA A 6 3.93 5.02 -6.89
CA ALA A 6 5.07 4.69 -6.02
C ALA A 6 5.96 3.59 -6.61
N LEU A 7 5.38 2.66 -7.38
CA LEU A 7 6.15 1.61 -8.08
C LEU A 7 7.06 2.14 -9.21
N LYS A 8 6.94 3.42 -9.59
CA LYS A 8 7.73 4.09 -10.64
C LYS A 8 7.83 3.30 -11.96
N GLU A 9 6.80 2.51 -12.26
CA GLU A 9 6.75 1.74 -13.50
C GLU A 9 6.62 2.65 -14.73
N PRO A 10 7.19 2.26 -15.88
CA PRO A 10 7.12 3.08 -17.08
C PRO A 10 5.67 3.32 -17.52
N PRO A 11 5.38 4.51 -18.08
CA PRO A 11 4.05 4.82 -18.58
C PRO A 11 3.66 3.84 -19.69
N ARG A 12 2.56 3.14 -19.47
CA ARG A 12 2.06 2.10 -20.38
C ARG A 12 0.84 2.55 -21.16
N ASP A 13 0.69 1.99 -22.36
CA ASP A 13 -0.50 2.17 -23.18
C ASP A 13 -1.70 1.43 -22.56
N ARG A 14 -2.59 2.19 -21.91
CA ARG A 14 -3.76 1.66 -21.21
C ARG A 14 -4.81 1.05 -22.16
N LYS A 15 -4.71 1.27 -23.48
CA LYS A 15 -5.67 0.76 -24.47
C LYS A 15 -5.36 -0.67 -24.93
N LYS A 16 -4.07 -1.03 -25.02
CA LYS A 16 -3.64 -2.32 -25.57
C LYS A 16 -3.76 -3.47 -24.57
N VAL A 17 -3.40 -3.24 -23.30
CA VAL A 17 -3.36 -4.30 -22.29
C VAL A 17 -4.10 -3.86 -21.03
N LYS A 18 -5.16 -4.60 -20.69
CA LYS A 18 -6.01 -4.40 -19.51
C LYS A 18 -5.55 -5.34 -18.37
N ASN A 19 -5.80 -4.95 -17.12
CA ASN A 19 -5.66 -5.80 -15.93
C ASN A 19 -4.28 -6.46 -15.73
N ILE A 20 -3.20 -5.73 -16.03
CA ILE A 20 -1.84 -6.20 -15.78
C ILE A 20 -1.61 -6.28 -14.27
N LYS A 21 -1.06 -7.41 -13.79
CA LYS A 21 -0.57 -7.53 -12.43
C LYS A 21 0.74 -6.76 -12.32
N HIS A 22 0.82 -5.87 -11.35
CA HIS A 22 2.04 -5.17 -11.02
C HIS A 22 2.83 -6.06 -10.05
N ASN A 23 4.13 -6.27 -10.29
CA ASN A 23 4.98 -7.11 -9.43
C ASN A 23 6.09 -6.27 -8.75
N GLY A 24 5.86 -4.98 -8.57
CA GLY A 24 6.85 -4.11 -7.96
C GLY A 24 6.85 -4.19 -6.44
N ASN A 25 7.96 -3.77 -5.85
CA ASN A 25 8.15 -3.68 -4.40
C ASN A 25 8.07 -2.21 -3.97
N ILE A 26 7.32 -1.93 -2.91
CA ILE A 26 7.33 -0.63 -2.23
C ILE A 26 7.86 -0.78 -0.81
N THR A 27 8.38 0.29 -0.26
CA THR A 27 8.85 0.31 1.14
C THR A 27 7.71 0.60 2.10
N PHE A 28 7.84 0.15 3.35
CA PHE A 28 6.84 0.48 4.37
C PHE A 28 6.71 2.00 4.61
N ASP A 29 7.80 2.75 4.48
CA ASP A 29 7.77 4.22 4.59
C ASP A 29 6.91 4.87 3.50
N GLU A 30 6.96 4.35 2.27
CA GLU A 30 6.08 4.80 1.19
C GLU A 30 4.61 4.48 1.50
N VAL A 31 4.32 3.35 2.14
CA VAL A 31 2.97 3.01 2.62
C VAL A 31 2.48 4.03 3.64
N ILE A 32 3.30 4.39 4.63
CA ILE A 32 2.95 5.40 5.64
C ILE A 32 2.70 6.76 4.98
N ASN A 33 3.56 7.16 4.03
CA ASN A 33 3.39 8.43 3.31
C ASN A 33 2.08 8.45 2.48
N ILE A 34 1.75 7.35 1.79
CA ILE A 34 0.48 7.23 1.07
C ILE A 34 -0.70 7.26 2.05
N ALA A 35 -0.59 6.59 3.20
CA ALA A 35 -1.61 6.58 4.24
C ALA A 35 -1.87 7.99 4.79
N ARG A 36 -0.81 8.79 5.04
CA ARG A 36 -0.94 10.20 5.44
C ARG A 36 -1.67 11.05 4.40
N VAL A 37 -1.36 10.88 3.11
CA VAL A 37 -2.07 11.57 2.02
C VAL A 37 -3.53 11.10 1.89
N MET A 38 -3.81 9.85 2.25
CA MET A 38 -5.17 9.30 2.24
C MET A 38 -5.96 9.56 3.52
N ARG A 39 -5.30 9.99 4.61
CA ARG A 39 -5.89 10.21 5.93
C ARG A 39 -7.16 11.08 5.91
N PRO A 40 -7.24 12.21 5.17
CA PRO A 40 -8.45 13.02 5.14
C PRO A 40 -9.66 12.34 4.46
N ARG A 41 -9.43 11.27 3.70
CA ARG A 41 -10.46 10.49 3.00
C ARG A 41 -10.77 9.16 3.68
N SER A 42 -9.94 8.74 4.64
CA SER A 42 -10.11 7.48 5.36
C SER A 42 -11.04 7.71 6.56
N MET A 43 -11.94 6.76 6.79
CA MET A 43 -12.85 6.76 7.95
C MET A 43 -12.23 6.03 9.16
N ALA A 44 -10.98 5.59 9.06
CA ALA A 44 -10.31 4.87 10.13
C ALA A 44 -10.04 5.76 11.35
N ARG A 45 -10.20 5.21 12.55
CA ARG A 45 -9.91 5.92 13.81
C ARG A 45 -8.44 6.32 13.93
N GLU A 46 -7.54 5.43 13.55
CA GLU A 46 -6.08 5.59 13.69
C GLU A 46 -5.37 5.45 12.34
N LEU A 47 -4.15 6.00 12.23
CA LEU A 47 -3.33 5.87 11.01
C LEU A 47 -3.06 4.41 10.67
N ALA A 48 -2.92 3.55 11.68
CA ALA A 48 -2.80 2.09 11.50
C ALA A 48 -3.94 1.49 10.67
N GLY A 49 -5.18 1.98 10.85
CA GLY A 49 -6.31 1.54 10.02
C GLY A 49 -6.19 2.00 8.58
N THR A 50 -5.76 3.26 8.36
CA THR A 50 -5.49 3.78 7.01
C THR A 50 -4.34 3.03 6.33
N CYS A 51 -3.28 2.64 7.06
CA CYS A 51 -2.21 1.79 6.54
C CYS A 51 -2.73 0.41 6.10
N LYS A 52 -3.61 -0.23 6.88
CA LYS A 52 -4.25 -1.51 6.49
C LYS A 52 -5.07 -1.38 5.21
N GLU A 53 -5.78 -0.27 5.00
CA GLU A 53 -6.51 0.00 3.75
C GLU A 53 -5.56 0.09 2.54
N VAL A 54 -4.44 0.81 2.70
CA VAL A 54 -3.41 0.96 1.65
C VAL A 54 -2.77 -0.40 1.34
N LEU A 55 -2.44 -1.19 2.35
CA LEU A 55 -1.88 -2.54 2.19
C LEU A 55 -2.85 -3.51 1.50
N GLY A 56 -4.15 -3.45 1.83
CA GLY A 56 -5.17 -4.24 1.14
C GLY A 56 -5.28 -3.86 -0.35
N THR A 57 -5.07 -2.58 -0.68
CA THR A 57 -5.02 -2.14 -2.06
C THR A 57 -3.74 -2.64 -2.76
N ALA A 58 -2.59 -2.64 -2.07
CA ALA A 58 -1.33 -3.16 -2.60
C ALA A 58 -1.44 -4.65 -2.99
N GLN A 59 -2.12 -5.45 -2.16
CA GLN A 59 -2.43 -6.86 -2.47
C GLN A 59 -3.20 -7.02 -3.78
N SER A 60 -4.25 -6.22 -3.99
CA SER A 60 -5.08 -6.28 -5.20
C SER A 60 -4.31 -5.84 -6.46
N VAL A 61 -3.34 -4.95 -6.30
CA VAL A 61 -2.48 -4.46 -7.39
C VAL A 61 -1.38 -5.48 -7.74
N GLY A 62 -0.95 -6.29 -6.76
CA GLY A 62 0.07 -7.34 -6.90
C GLY A 62 1.45 -6.97 -6.32
N CYS A 63 1.55 -5.88 -5.57
CA CYS A 63 2.83 -5.39 -5.05
C CYS A 63 3.27 -6.12 -3.78
N THR A 64 4.58 -6.18 -3.55
CA THR A 64 5.16 -6.59 -2.27
C THR A 64 5.56 -5.37 -1.43
N ILE A 65 5.64 -5.56 -0.11
CA ILE A 65 6.09 -4.54 0.85
C ILE A 65 7.36 -5.02 1.50
N ASP A 66 8.49 -4.36 1.26
CA ASP A 66 9.81 -4.78 1.77
C ASP A 66 10.10 -6.28 1.52
N GLY A 67 9.69 -6.79 0.34
CA GLY A 67 9.83 -8.19 -0.04
C GLY A 67 8.87 -9.16 0.63
N ARG A 68 7.97 -8.69 1.51
CA ARG A 68 6.93 -9.48 2.18
C ARG A 68 5.57 -9.33 1.50
N ALA A 69 4.69 -10.30 1.74
CA ALA A 69 3.32 -10.21 1.28
C ALA A 69 2.58 -9.11 2.07
N PRO A 70 1.75 -8.27 1.42
CA PRO A 70 0.96 -7.26 2.12
C PRO A 70 0.06 -7.83 3.21
N HIS A 71 -0.38 -9.09 3.07
CA HIS A 71 -1.21 -9.77 4.07
C HIS A 71 -0.46 -9.98 5.40
N ASP A 72 0.78 -10.46 5.33
CA ASP A 72 1.62 -10.67 6.52
C ASP A 72 1.86 -9.34 7.26
N VAL A 73 2.06 -8.25 6.52
CA VAL A 73 2.25 -6.91 7.12
C VAL A 73 0.96 -6.39 7.78
N ILE A 74 -0.21 -6.72 7.23
CA ILE A 74 -1.50 -6.38 7.85
C ILE A 74 -1.66 -7.10 9.20
N ASP A 75 -1.28 -8.37 9.25
CA ASP A 75 -1.34 -9.19 10.46
C ASP A 75 -0.33 -8.70 11.50
N ASP A 76 0.88 -8.32 11.09
CA ASP A 76 1.90 -7.71 11.95
C ASP A 76 1.43 -6.37 12.56
N ILE A 77 0.74 -5.53 11.79
CA ILE A 77 0.13 -4.29 12.31
C ILE A 77 -1.04 -4.63 13.25
N SER A 78 -1.78 -5.72 13.00
CA SER A 78 -2.89 -6.12 13.85
C SER A 78 -2.44 -6.77 15.16
N SER A 79 -1.29 -7.43 15.18
CA SER A 79 -0.66 -7.98 16.38
C SER A 79 0.13 -6.94 17.18
N GLY A 80 0.35 -5.75 16.60
CA GLY A 80 1.16 -4.68 17.20
C GLY A 80 2.67 -4.91 17.06
N ALA A 81 3.10 -5.86 16.24
CA ALA A 81 4.51 -6.14 15.96
C ALA A 81 5.16 -5.05 15.09
N VAL A 82 4.36 -4.34 14.27
CA VAL A 82 4.80 -3.20 13.46
C VAL A 82 4.21 -1.92 14.06
N GLU A 83 5.09 -1.07 14.59
CA GLU A 83 4.69 0.25 15.08
C GLU A 83 4.35 1.18 13.92
N VAL A 84 3.09 1.61 13.86
CA VAL A 84 2.65 2.67 12.96
C VAL A 84 2.64 3.97 13.75
N PRO A 85 3.34 5.03 13.30
CA PRO A 85 3.30 6.33 13.95
C PRO A 85 1.86 6.82 14.08
N SER A 86 1.52 7.45 15.21
CA SER A 86 0.18 7.98 15.46
C SER A 86 -0.17 9.23 14.64
N GLU A 87 0.79 9.76 13.87
CA GLU A 87 0.72 11.05 13.17
C GLU A 87 0.87 10.92 11.64
#